data_AF-A0A936SFP7-F1
#
_entry.id   AF-A0A936SFP7-F1
#
_cell.length_a   1.000
_cell.length_b   1.000
_cell.length_c   1.000
_cell.angle_alpha   90.00
_cell.angle_beta   90.00
_cell.angle_gamma   90.00
#
_symmetry.space_group_name_H-M   'P 1'
#
loop_
_entity.id
_entity.type
_entity.pdbx_description
1 polymer ?
#
loop_
_entity_poly.entity_id
_entity_poly.type
_entity_poly.pdbx_seq_one_letter_code
_entity_poly.pdbx_strand_id
1 'polypeptide(L)'
;MLQEIATELNQLIALPRDVYLNFDKCGEANAYYNSESTEVTICHELADQFEEEFKTISKDPNEVEDMVGDTIMQAFFHELGHCLIDVLDLPATGREEDAVDQLATILILDGSPEGRNSAINAALEFDVASRDTDPGDMAFWDEHSFSKTRFYDMLCLVYGSDPVSMKSIVGPDGLPAERAGRCTIEYERADKAWMRLLEPFIIK
;
A
#
# COMPACT_ATOMS: atom_id res chain seq x y z
N MET A 1 15.64 4.29 -8.86
CA MET A 1 14.29 3.99 -8.39
C MET A 1 13.24 3.98 -9.51
N LEU A 2 12.62 5.10 -9.94
CA LEU A 2 11.51 5.04 -10.92
C LEU A 2 11.83 4.30 -12.22
N GLN A 3 13.04 4.49 -12.77
CA GLN A 3 13.46 3.78 -13.98
C GLN A 3 13.67 2.27 -13.75
N GLU A 4 14.07 1.86 -12.54
CA GLU A 4 14.22 0.45 -12.17
C GLU A 4 12.84 -0.18 -12.03
N ILE A 5 11.92 0.47 -11.30
CA ILE A 5 10.52 0.05 -11.17
C ILE A 5 9.87 -0.09 -12.56
N ALA A 6 10.02 0.93 -13.42
CA ALA A 6 9.51 0.86 -14.79
C ALA A 6 10.13 -0.30 -15.59
N THR A 7 11.42 -0.59 -15.39
CA THR A 7 12.09 -1.70 -16.07
C THR A 7 11.54 -3.05 -15.60
N GLU A 8 11.34 -3.22 -14.30
CA GLU A 8 10.78 -4.43 -13.70
C GLU A 8 9.32 -4.64 -14.12
N LEU A 9 8.49 -3.60 -14.05
CA LEU A 9 7.09 -3.66 -14.49
C LEU A 9 6.98 -4.04 -15.97
N ASN A 10 7.82 -3.47 -16.84
CA ASN A 10 7.86 -3.82 -18.26
C ASN A 10 8.34 -5.26 -18.54
N GLN A 11 8.98 -5.93 -17.58
CA GLN A 11 9.33 -7.35 -17.67
C GLN A 11 8.25 -8.25 -17.11
N LEU A 12 7.38 -7.71 -16.25
CA LEU A 12 6.36 -8.48 -15.55
C LEU A 12 4.99 -8.43 -16.26
N ILE A 13 4.55 -7.25 -16.69
CA ILE A 13 3.18 -6.99 -17.16
C ILE A 13 3.20 -6.36 -18.57
N ALA A 14 2.46 -6.98 -19.50
CA ALA A 14 2.21 -6.47 -20.83
C ALA A 14 1.08 -5.43 -20.80
N LEU A 15 1.45 -4.17 -20.63
CA LEU A 15 0.49 -3.06 -20.63
C LEU A 15 0.01 -2.76 -22.07
N PRO A 16 -1.30 -2.54 -22.29
CA PRO A 16 -1.87 -2.22 -23.61
C PRO A 16 -1.55 -0.80 -24.10
N ARG A 17 -1.05 0.08 -23.22
CA ARG A 17 -0.61 1.45 -23.50
C ARG A 17 0.48 1.88 -22.53
N ASP A 18 1.21 2.93 -22.88
CA ASP A 18 2.26 3.49 -22.04
C ASP A 18 1.68 4.06 -20.73
N VAL A 19 2.39 3.85 -19.63
CA VAL A 19 2.11 4.43 -18.31
C VAL A 19 3.31 5.30 -17.92
N TYR A 20 3.03 6.54 -17.52
CA TYR A 20 4.07 7.48 -17.10
C TYR A 20 4.20 7.48 -15.58
N LEU A 21 5.44 7.44 -15.09
CA LEU A 21 5.74 7.48 -13.65
C LEU A 21 6.50 8.76 -13.33
N ASN A 22 5.98 9.54 -12.40
CA ASN A 22 6.55 10.82 -11.99
C ASN A 22 6.85 10.87 -10.50
N PHE A 23 7.95 11.55 -10.21
CA PHE A 23 8.27 12.04 -8.88
C PHE A 23 8.59 13.53 -9.05
N ASP A 24 7.68 14.40 -8.61
CA ASP A 24 7.74 15.84 -8.90
C ASP A 24 7.27 16.69 -7.72
N LYS A 25 7.49 18.01 -7.80
CA LYS A 25 6.97 18.98 -6.84
C LYS A 25 5.56 19.37 -7.23
N CYS A 26 4.60 19.06 -6.37
CA CYS A 26 3.19 19.36 -6.61
C CYS A 26 2.73 20.63 -5.90
N GLY A 27 3.49 21.09 -4.90
CA GLY A 27 3.08 22.19 -4.00
C GLY A 27 2.17 21.76 -2.86
N GLU A 28 1.82 20.47 -2.78
CA GLU A 28 1.08 19.83 -1.70
C GLU A 28 1.51 18.37 -1.57
N ALA A 29 1.39 17.82 -0.35
CA ALA A 29 1.69 16.42 -0.07
C ALA A 29 0.58 15.53 -0.66
N ASN A 30 0.90 14.80 -1.73
CA ASN A 30 -0.07 14.00 -2.45
C ASN A 30 0.59 12.86 -3.25
N ALA A 31 -0.22 11.88 -3.62
CA ALA A 31 0.06 10.84 -4.60
C ALA A 31 -1.24 10.61 -5.38
N TYR A 32 -1.15 10.45 -6.69
CA TYR A 32 -2.35 10.23 -7.49
C TYR A 32 -2.05 9.56 -8.83
N TYR A 33 -3.03 8.78 -9.28
CA TYR A 33 -3.18 8.34 -10.65
C TYR A 33 -4.11 9.28 -11.45
N ASN A 34 -3.65 9.74 -12.62
CA ASN A 34 -4.45 10.49 -13.58
C ASN A 34 -4.81 9.62 -14.79
N SER A 35 -6.11 9.31 -14.94
CA SER A 35 -6.62 8.47 -16.03
C SER A 35 -6.62 9.16 -17.40
N GLU A 36 -6.65 10.50 -17.47
CA GLU A 36 -6.60 11.23 -18.73
C GLU A 36 -5.21 11.17 -19.37
N SER A 37 -4.14 11.30 -18.57
CA SER A 37 -2.74 11.21 -19.03
C SER A 37 -2.12 9.81 -18.87
N THR A 38 -2.80 8.89 -18.18
CA THR A 38 -2.27 7.57 -17.81
C THR A 38 -0.95 7.68 -17.05
N GLU A 39 -0.99 8.41 -15.94
CA GLU A 39 0.19 8.87 -15.22
C GLU A 39 0.05 8.67 -13.72
N VAL A 40 1.06 8.04 -13.10
CA VAL A 40 1.18 7.89 -11.65
C VAL A 40 2.18 8.92 -11.15
N THR A 41 1.75 9.81 -10.25
CA THR A 41 2.57 10.87 -9.70
C THR A 41 2.68 10.75 -8.20
N ILE A 42 3.92 10.78 -7.69
CA ILE A 42 4.22 10.91 -6.26
C ILE A 42 4.84 12.29 -6.04
N CYS A 43 4.23 13.08 -5.16
CA CYS A 43 4.69 14.43 -4.87
C CYS A 43 5.84 14.40 -3.85
N HIS A 44 6.88 15.21 -4.07
CA HIS A 44 8.02 15.29 -3.15
C HIS A 44 7.59 15.66 -1.72
N GLU A 45 6.61 16.56 -1.62
CA GLU A 45 6.06 17.04 -0.35
C GLU A 45 5.43 15.93 0.50
N LEU A 46 5.05 14.80 -0.11
CA LEU A 46 4.52 13.65 0.61
C LEU A 46 5.57 13.00 1.51
N ALA A 47 6.83 12.94 1.06
CA ALA A 47 7.92 12.40 1.87
C ALA A 47 8.19 13.28 3.10
N ASP A 48 8.11 14.60 2.95
CA ASP A 48 8.27 15.55 4.06
C ASP A 48 7.13 15.39 5.10
N GLN A 49 5.90 15.14 4.64
CA GLN A 49 4.76 14.86 5.53
C GLN A 49 5.00 13.57 6.33
N PHE A 50 5.34 12.48 5.65
CA PHE A 50 5.62 11.20 6.32
C PHE A 50 6.79 11.32 7.30
N GLU A 51 7.81 12.12 6.99
CA GLU A 51 8.94 12.35 7.91
C GLU A 51 8.46 12.97 9.24
N GLU A 52 7.55 13.96 9.18
CA GLU A 52 6.99 14.59 10.38
C GLU A 52 6.08 13.64 11.18
N GLU A 53 5.30 12.82 10.49
CA GLU A 53 4.47 11.79 11.11
C GLU A 53 5.32 10.71 11.80
N PHE A 54 6.35 10.19 11.14
CA PHE A 54 7.21 9.15 11.68
C PHE A 54 8.15 9.63 12.78
N LYS A 55 8.46 10.93 12.84
CA LYS A 55 9.10 11.55 14.03
C LYS A 55 8.26 11.43 15.30
N THR A 56 6.96 11.12 15.20
CA THR A 56 6.12 10.81 16.37
C THR A 56 6.31 9.38 16.87
N ILE A 57 6.84 8.47 16.03
CA ILE A 57 7.11 7.06 16.34
C ILE A 57 8.55 6.85 16.79
N SER A 58 9.53 7.32 15.99
CA SER A 58 10.96 7.17 16.30
C SER A 58 11.68 8.51 16.36
N LYS A 59 12.81 8.54 17.09
CA LYS A 59 13.76 9.66 17.13
C LYS A 59 15.07 9.34 16.41
N ASP A 60 15.26 8.12 15.94
CA ASP A 60 16.41 7.75 15.11
C ASP A 60 16.16 8.21 13.66
N PRO A 61 16.99 9.12 13.11
CA PRO A 61 16.81 9.60 11.74
C PRO A 61 16.86 8.50 10.68
N ASN A 62 17.66 7.44 10.88
CA ASN A 62 17.76 6.37 9.89
C ASN A 62 16.48 5.51 9.88
N GLU A 63 15.91 5.22 11.05
CA GLU A 63 14.63 4.50 11.13
C GLU A 63 13.51 5.32 10.49
N VAL A 64 13.48 6.65 10.71
CA VAL A 64 12.51 7.53 10.07
C VAL A 64 12.69 7.55 8.55
N GLU A 65 13.93 7.62 8.05
CA GLU A 65 14.21 7.58 6.61
C GLU A 65 13.73 6.27 5.97
N ASP A 66 13.98 5.13 6.63
CA ASP A 66 13.50 3.82 6.18
C ASP A 66 11.96 3.79 6.13
N MET A 67 11.28 4.24 7.19
CA MET A 67 9.82 4.28 7.25
C MET A 67 9.20 5.18 6.16
N VAL A 68 9.81 6.34 5.89
CA VAL A 68 9.39 7.24 4.81
C VAL A 68 9.53 6.53 3.46
N GLY A 69 10.68 5.91 3.18
CA GLY A 69 10.91 5.19 1.93
C GLY A 69 9.92 4.05 1.70
N ASP A 70 9.66 3.26 2.75
CA ASP A 70 8.69 2.16 2.72
C ASP A 70 7.26 2.64 2.46
N THR A 71 6.87 3.76 3.07
CA THR A 71 5.52 4.31 2.93
C THR A 71 5.33 4.99 1.57
N ILE A 72 6.36 5.64 1.04
CA ILE A 72 6.36 6.14 -0.34
C ILE A 72 6.23 5.00 -1.35
N MET A 73 6.86 3.85 -1.10
CA MET A 73 6.70 2.66 -1.93
C MET A 73 5.26 2.12 -1.88
N GLN A 74 4.62 2.13 -0.71
CA GLN A 74 3.21 1.76 -0.59
C GLN A 74 2.30 2.72 -1.35
N ALA A 75 2.47 4.04 -1.19
CA ALA A 75 1.70 5.03 -1.94
C ALA A 75 1.88 4.85 -3.46
N PHE A 76 3.12 4.59 -3.91
CA PHE A 76 3.39 4.28 -5.31
C PHE A 76 2.62 3.05 -5.81
N PHE A 77 2.67 1.94 -5.10
CA PHE A 77 1.96 0.73 -5.52
C PHE A 77 0.44 0.85 -5.41
N HIS A 78 -0.05 1.67 -4.49
CA HIS A 78 -1.46 2.01 -4.38
C HIS A 78 -1.94 2.74 -5.64
N GLU A 79 -1.25 3.81 -6.06
CA GLU A 79 -1.58 4.53 -7.30
C GLU A 79 -1.38 3.67 -8.56
N LEU A 80 -0.34 2.81 -8.56
CA LEU A 80 -0.18 1.83 -9.62
C LEU A 80 -1.36 0.84 -9.67
N GLY A 81 -1.97 0.52 -8.53
CA GLY A 81 -3.17 -0.30 -8.47
C GLY A 81 -4.34 0.33 -9.21
N HIS A 82 -4.63 1.62 -8.98
CA HIS A 82 -5.63 2.36 -9.75
C HIS A 82 -5.31 2.35 -11.24
N CYS A 83 -4.06 2.61 -11.59
CA CYS A 83 -3.58 2.58 -12.95
C CYS A 83 -3.81 1.21 -13.61
N LEU A 84 -3.49 0.11 -12.94
CA LEU A 84 -3.69 -1.25 -13.45
C LEU A 84 -5.17 -1.59 -13.62
N ILE A 85 -6.02 -1.15 -12.69
CA ILE A 85 -7.49 -1.32 -12.81
C ILE A 85 -8.00 -0.62 -14.08
N ASP A 86 -7.65 0.65 -14.29
CA ASP A 86 -8.10 1.41 -15.47
C ASP A 86 -7.49 0.88 -16.77
N VAL A 87 -6.17 0.72 -16.83
CA VAL A 87 -5.44 0.36 -18.05
C VAL A 87 -5.76 -1.06 -18.53
N LEU A 88 -6.03 -2.00 -17.60
CA LEU A 88 -6.32 -3.40 -17.93
C LEU A 88 -7.83 -3.72 -17.90
N ASP A 89 -8.70 -2.74 -17.61
CA ASP A 89 -10.15 -2.91 -17.48
C ASP A 89 -10.51 -4.01 -16.45
N LEU A 90 -9.86 -3.96 -15.27
CA LEU A 90 -10.09 -4.94 -14.21
C LEU A 90 -11.33 -4.57 -13.38
N PRO A 91 -12.10 -5.56 -12.92
CA PRO A 91 -13.24 -5.29 -12.05
C PRO A 91 -12.82 -5.02 -10.60
N ALA A 92 -13.35 -3.94 -10.01
CA ALA A 92 -13.41 -3.75 -8.55
C ALA A 92 -14.88 -3.86 -8.09
N THR A 93 -15.25 -4.98 -7.44
CA THR A 93 -16.63 -5.21 -6.98
C THR A 93 -16.89 -4.74 -5.55
N GLY A 94 -15.91 -4.09 -4.93
CA GLY A 94 -15.96 -3.45 -3.61
C GLY A 94 -15.46 -2.02 -3.72
N ARG A 95 -14.98 -1.45 -2.60
CA ARG A 95 -14.30 -0.14 -2.64
C ARG A 95 -12.97 -0.30 -3.36
N GLU A 96 -12.69 0.59 -4.31
CA GLU A 96 -11.48 0.50 -5.13
C GLU A 96 -10.23 0.73 -4.28
N GLU A 97 -10.26 1.72 -3.39
CA GLU A 97 -9.21 2.07 -2.42
C GLU A 97 -8.75 0.87 -1.58
N ASP A 98 -9.72 0.11 -1.03
CA ASP A 98 -9.42 -1.09 -0.25
C ASP A 98 -8.78 -2.18 -1.13
N ALA A 99 -9.18 -2.26 -2.40
CA ALA A 99 -8.65 -3.26 -3.32
C ALA A 99 -7.21 -2.93 -3.73
N VAL A 100 -6.91 -1.66 -4.03
CA VAL A 100 -5.56 -1.23 -4.41
C VAL A 100 -4.61 -1.22 -3.21
N ASP A 101 -5.08 -0.98 -1.98
CA ASP A 101 -4.30 -1.21 -0.75
C ASP A 101 -3.90 -2.67 -0.59
N GLN A 102 -4.82 -3.59 -0.86
CA GLN A 102 -4.53 -5.02 -0.82
C GLN A 102 -3.48 -5.38 -1.87
N LEU A 103 -3.62 -4.89 -3.10
CA LEU A 103 -2.64 -5.12 -4.15
C LEU A 103 -1.27 -4.58 -3.76
N ALA A 104 -1.20 -3.32 -3.32
CA ALA A 104 0.05 -2.68 -2.91
C ALA A 104 0.75 -3.47 -1.81
N THR A 105 0.00 -3.92 -0.80
CA THR A 105 0.54 -4.74 0.27
C THR A 105 1.06 -6.08 -0.24
N ILE A 106 0.33 -6.76 -1.14
CA ILE A 106 0.75 -8.03 -1.72
C ILE A 106 2.02 -7.88 -2.55
N LEU A 107 2.15 -6.81 -3.33
CA LEU A 107 3.34 -6.54 -4.15
C LEU A 107 4.57 -6.27 -3.27
N ILE A 108 4.40 -5.60 -2.13
CA ILE A 108 5.46 -5.35 -1.16
C ILE A 108 5.89 -6.64 -0.43
N LEU A 109 4.96 -7.56 -0.16
CA LEU A 109 5.17 -8.80 0.60
C LEU A 109 5.98 -9.89 -0.15
N ASP A 110 6.93 -9.52 -0.99
CA ASP A 110 7.78 -10.31 -1.92
C ASP A 110 8.41 -11.65 -1.42
N GLY A 111 8.10 -12.06 -0.19
CA GLY A 111 8.56 -13.26 0.51
C GLY A 111 9.68 -12.96 1.49
N SER A 112 10.31 -11.79 1.39
CA SER A 112 11.45 -11.40 2.21
C SER A 112 11.04 -10.81 3.57
N PRO A 113 11.91 -10.89 4.59
CA PRO A 113 11.75 -10.13 5.82
C PRO A 113 11.66 -8.62 5.58
N GLU A 114 12.41 -8.11 4.61
CA GLU A 114 12.47 -6.70 4.24
C GLU A 114 11.11 -6.21 3.73
N GLY A 115 10.48 -6.94 2.81
CA GLY A 115 9.13 -6.64 2.31
C GLY A 115 8.08 -6.66 3.41
N ARG A 116 8.15 -7.62 4.35
CA ARG A 116 7.25 -7.65 5.52
C ARG A 116 7.45 -6.43 6.43
N ASN A 117 8.68 -6.03 6.69
CA ASN A 117 8.97 -4.84 7.50
C ASN A 117 8.49 -3.57 6.79
N SER A 118 8.67 -3.48 5.47
CA SER A 118 8.20 -2.37 4.64
C SER A 118 6.68 -2.21 4.72
N ALA A 119 5.93 -3.31 4.57
CA ALA A 119 4.48 -3.30 4.71
C ALA A 119 4.00 -2.94 6.14
N ILE A 120 4.77 -3.29 7.19
CA ILE A 120 4.48 -2.88 8.57
C ILE A 120 4.71 -1.37 8.73
N ASN A 121 5.82 -0.85 8.22
CA ASN A 121 6.13 0.58 8.28
C ASN A 121 5.05 1.41 7.59
N ALA A 122 4.63 1.00 6.39
CA ALA A 122 3.53 1.63 5.68
C ALA A 122 2.19 1.53 6.46
N ALA A 123 1.90 0.39 7.10
CA ALA A 123 0.72 0.28 7.94
C ALA A 123 0.75 1.26 9.12
N LEU A 124 1.92 1.50 9.72
CA LEU A 124 2.07 2.40 10.86
C LEU A 124 1.72 3.86 10.52
N GLU A 125 1.88 4.30 9.27
CA GLU A 125 1.39 5.62 8.84
C GLU A 125 -0.11 5.74 9.12
N PHE A 126 -0.90 4.73 8.72
CA PHE A 126 -2.34 4.76 8.94
C PHE A 126 -2.74 4.74 10.42
N ASP A 127 -1.90 4.15 11.29
CA ASP A 127 -2.07 4.28 12.73
C ASP A 127 -1.84 5.72 13.19
N VAL A 128 -0.77 6.37 12.73
CA VAL A 128 -0.46 7.78 13.06
C VAL A 128 -1.57 8.70 12.56
N ALA A 129 -1.94 8.62 11.29
CA ALA A 129 -3.01 9.41 10.68
C ALA A 129 -4.36 9.26 11.41
N SER A 130 -4.62 8.08 11.99
CA SER A 130 -5.86 7.86 12.75
C SER A 130 -5.94 8.60 14.08
N ARG A 131 -4.80 9.04 14.66
CA ARG A 131 -4.74 9.64 16.00
C ARG A 131 -5.38 11.03 16.07
N ASP A 132 -5.37 11.74 14.95
CA ASP A 132 -5.90 13.10 14.84
C ASP A 132 -7.31 13.15 14.23
N THR A 133 -7.93 11.99 13.96
CA THR A 133 -9.29 11.92 13.39
C THR A 133 -10.35 11.92 14.51
N ASP A 134 -11.19 12.96 14.57
CA ASP A 134 -12.38 12.96 15.44
C ASP A 134 -13.47 12.05 14.83
N PRO A 135 -14.03 11.09 15.59
CA PRO A 135 -15.18 10.29 15.16
C PRO A 135 -16.39 11.09 14.67
N GLY A 136 -16.56 12.33 15.14
CA GLY A 136 -17.63 13.23 14.70
C GLY A 136 -17.44 13.80 13.30
N ASP A 137 -16.21 13.84 12.80
CA ASP A 137 -15.85 14.41 11.49
C ASP A 137 -15.68 13.31 10.41
N MET A 138 -15.98 12.07 10.75
CA MET A 138 -15.86 10.92 9.85
C MET A 138 -16.86 11.00 8.69
N ALA A 139 -16.33 11.09 7.48
CA ALA A 139 -17.10 10.92 6.25
C ALA A 139 -17.35 9.43 6.00
N PHE A 140 -18.42 8.88 6.57
CA PHE A 140 -18.78 7.46 6.41
C PHE A 140 -19.12 7.04 4.96
N TRP A 141 -19.22 8.00 4.03
CA TRP A 141 -19.44 7.80 2.60
C TRP A 141 -18.16 7.93 1.76
N ASP A 142 -17.01 8.14 2.41
CA ASP A 142 -15.71 8.17 1.73
C ASP A 142 -15.40 6.81 1.11
N GLU A 143 -14.73 6.84 -0.04
CA GLU A 143 -14.26 5.63 -0.73
C GLU A 143 -13.09 4.99 0.03
N HIS A 144 -12.30 5.80 0.76
CA HIS A 144 -11.26 5.30 1.63
C HIS A 144 -11.85 4.75 2.93
N SER A 145 -11.39 3.58 3.33
CA SER A 145 -11.55 3.12 4.71
C SER A 145 -10.91 4.10 5.70
N PHE A 146 -11.44 4.14 6.92
CA PHE A 146 -10.78 4.84 8.02
C PHE A 146 -9.33 4.36 8.17
N SER A 147 -8.39 5.27 8.43
CA SER A 147 -6.96 4.92 8.54
C SER A 147 -6.72 3.78 9.53
N LYS A 148 -7.39 3.81 10.70
CA LYS A 148 -7.26 2.70 11.67
C LYS A 148 -7.75 1.34 11.14
N THR A 149 -8.71 1.33 10.21
CA THR A 149 -9.16 0.10 9.52
C THR A 149 -8.10 -0.37 8.53
N ARG A 150 -7.57 0.54 7.69
CA ARG A 150 -6.48 0.27 6.73
C ARG A 150 -5.25 -0.32 7.43
N PHE A 151 -4.86 0.25 8.58
CA PHE A 151 -3.80 -0.29 9.46
C PHE A 151 -4.01 -1.78 9.79
N TYR A 152 -5.20 -2.14 10.29
CA TYR A 152 -5.49 -3.52 10.67
C TYR A 152 -5.60 -4.46 9.49
N ASP A 153 -6.09 -3.99 8.34
CA ASP A 153 -6.21 -4.80 7.14
C ASP A 153 -4.84 -5.08 6.52
N MET A 154 -3.93 -4.09 6.48
CA MET A 154 -2.54 -4.30 6.08
C MET A 154 -1.80 -5.25 7.02
N LEU A 155 -1.85 -5.02 8.34
CA LEU A 155 -1.23 -5.95 9.31
C LEU A 155 -1.79 -7.37 9.20
N CYS A 156 -3.06 -7.50 8.83
CA CYS A 156 -3.66 -8.80 8.57
C CYS A 156 -3.06 -9.49 7.35
N LEU A 157 -2.84 -8.79 6.24
CA LEU A 157 -2.14 -9.35 5.08
C LEU A 157 -0.69 -9.73 5.42
N VAL A 158 0.04 -8.86 6.15
CA VAL A 158 1.40 -9.15 6.62
C VAL A 158 1.42 -10.43 7.47
N TYR A 159 0.58 -10.50 8.50
CA TYR A 159 0.49 -11.69 9.35
C TYR A 159 0.08 -12.94 8.56
N GLY A 160 -0.88 -12.78 7.63
CA GLY A 160 -1.41 -13.86 6.81
C GLY A 160 -0.38 -14.47 5.86
N SER A 161 0.57 -13.67 5.37
CA SER A 161 1.65 -14.11 4.47
C SER A 161 2.66 -15.05 5.13
N ASP A 162 3.02 -14.79 6.41
CA ASP A 162 3.89 -15.66 7.19
C ASP A 162 3.55 -15.59 8.69
N PRO A 163 2.54 -16.37 9.15
CA PRO A 163 2.11 -16.36 10.55
C PRO A 163 3.17 -16.87 11.53
N VAL A 164 4.16 -17.64 11.04
CA VAL A 164 5.22 -18.20 11.87
C VAL A 164 6.22 -17.11 12.23
N SER A 165 6.70 -16.38 11.22
CA SER A 165 7.65 -15.28 11.43
C SER A 165 6.98 -14.04 12.03
N MET A 166 5.72 -13.76 11.69
CA MET A 166 4.99 -12.57 12.12
C MET A 166 4.21 -12.76 13.43
N LYS A 167 4.51 -13.80 14.22
CA LYS A 167 3.81 -14.02 15.51
C LYS A 167 3.89 -12.83 16.46
N SER A 168 4.97 -12.04 16.41
CA SER A 168 5.21 -10.91 17.31
C SER A 168 4.28 -9.71 17.09
N ILE A 169 3.68 -9.57 15.91
CA ILE A 169 2.77 -8.43 15.64
C ILE A 169 1.38 -8.65 16.22
N VAL A 170 1.07 -9.86 16.72
CA VAL A 170 -0.22 -10.16 17.37
C VAL A 170 -0.16 -9.74 18.83
N GLY A 171 -1.00 -8.77 19.22
CA GLY A 171 -1.00 -8.20 20.56
C GLY A 171 -1.97 -7.03 20.72
N PRO A 172 -2.11 -6.49 21.95
CA PRO A 172 -3.00 -5.37 22.25
C PRO A 172 -2.62 -4.09 21.51
N ASP A 173 -1.32 -3.87 21.28
CA ASP A 173 -0.77 -2.69 20.60
C ASP A 173 -0.52 -2.93 19.10
N GLY A 174 -0.83 -4.15 18.62
CA GLY A 174 -0.65 -4.56 17.22
C GLY A 174 -1.93 -5.18 16.67
N LEU A 175 -1.81 -6.30 15.96
CA LEU A 175 -2.93 -7.03 15.40
C LEU A 175 -3.72 -7.78 16.51
N PRO A 176 -5.01 -7.49 16.73
CA PRO A 176 -5.78 -8.21 17.73
C PRO A 176 -5.87 -9.71 17.41
N ALA A 177 -5.76 -10.56 18.43
CA ALA A 177 -5.77 -12.02 18.24
C ALA A 177 -7.05 -12.54 17.54
N GLU A 178 -8.20 -11.87 17.77
CA GLU A 178 -9.44 -12.17 17.06
C GLU A 178 -9.35 -11.86 15.55
N ARG A 179 -8.77 -10.72 15.19
CA ARG A 179 -8.53 -10.33 13.78
C ARG A 179 -7.56 -11.29 13.10
N ALA A 180 -6.46 -11.63 13.79
CA ALA A 180 -5.41 -12.53 13.31
C ALA A 180 -5.94 -13.92 12.89
N GLY A 181 -7.00 -14.41 13.55
CA GLY A 181 -7.59 -15.73 13.31
C GLY A 181 -8.13 -15.97 11.89
N ARG A 182 -8.34 -14.91 11.08
CA ARG A 182 -8.81 -15.02 9.69
C ARG A 182 -7.76 -14.62 8.65
N CYS A 183 -6.62 -14.11 9.08
CA CYS A 183 -5.70 -13.38 8.22
C CYS A 183 -4.97 -14.22 7.18
N THR A 184 -4.63 -15.47 7.50
CA THR A 184 -4.09 -16.42 6.49
C THR A 184 -5.05 -16.63 5.34
N ILE A 185 -6.33 -16.83 5.64
CA ILE A 185 -7.37 -17.04 4.63
C ILE A 185 -7.62 -15.76 3.83
N GLU A 186 -7.58 -14.60 4.47
CA GLU A 186 -7.75 -13.31 3.79
C GLU A 186 -6.58 -12.98 2.86
N TYR A 187 -5.34 -13.19 3.30
CA TYR A 187 -4.15 -13.08 2.46
C TYR A 187 -4.22 -14.03 1.25
N GLU A 188 -4.44 -15.33 1.47
CA GLU A 188 -4.53 -16.33 0.39
C GLU A 188 -5.63 -15.99 -0.64
N ARG A 189 -6.74 -15.40 -0.19
CA ARG A 189 -7.83 -14.98 -1.08
C ARG A 189 -7.45 -13.75 -1.90
N ALA A 190 -6.86 -12.75 -1.26
CA ALA A 190 -6.46 -11.52 -1.93
C ALA A 190 -5.35 -11.78 -2.94
N ASP A 191 -4.30 -12.51 -2.55
CA ASP A 191 -3.21 -12.92 -3.44
C ASP A 191 -3.73 -13.69 -4.66
N LYS A 192 -4.53 -14.74 -4.43
CA LYS A 192 -5.11 -15.53 -5.52
C LYS A 192 -6.03 -14.73 -6.43
N ALA A 193 -6.80 -13.77 -5.89
CA ALA A 193 -7.67 -12.92 -6.68
C ALA A 193 -6.86 -12.01 -7.59
N TRP A 194 -5.88 -11.29 -7.04
CA TRP A 194 -5.02 -10.40 -7.81
C TRP A 194 -4.17 -11.13 -8.84
N MET A 195 -3.56 -12.26 -8.47
CA MET A 195 -2.82 -13.10 -9.43
C MET A 195 -3.71 -13.58 -10.57
N ARG A 196 -4.97 -13.93 -10.30
CA ARG A 196 -5.91 -14.35 -11.36
C ARG A 196 -6.33 -13.19 -12.26
N LEU A 197 -6.46 -11.98 -11.73
CA LEU A 197 -6.79 -10.79 -12.52
C LEU A 197 -5.61 -10.37 -13.42
N LEU A 198 -4.39 -10.47 -12.91
CA LEU A 198 -3.17 -10.06 -13.61
C LEU A 198 -2.62 -11.13 -14.55
N GLU A 199 -2.86 -12.43 -14.29
CA GLU A 199 -2.33 -13.56 -15.09
C GLU A 199 -2.43 -13.39 -16.61
N PRO A 200 -3.55 -12.90 -17.21
CA PRO A 200 -3.65 -12.72 -18.65
C PRO A 200 -2.65 -11.71 -19.24
N PHE A 201 -2.12 -10.83 -18.40
CA PHE A 201 -1.22 -9.73 -18.77
C PHE A 201 0.23 -10.01 -18.36
N ILE A 202 0.52 -11.08 -17.63
CA ILE A 202 1.90 -11.41 -17.25
C ILE A 202 2.70 -11.87 -18.47
N ILE A 203 3.88 -11.26 -18.67
CA ILE A 203 4.82 -11.60 -19.76
C ILE A 203 5.45 -12.97 -19.47
N LYS A 204 5.49 -13.85 -20.48
CA LYS A 204 6.02 -15.21 -20.39
C LYS A 204 7.36 -15.38 -21.11
#